data_AF-A0A954W0X5-F1
#
_entry.id   AF-A0A954W0X5-F1
#
_cell.length_a   1.000
_cell.length_b   1.000
_cell.length_c   1.000
_cell.angle_alpha   90.00
_cell.angle_beta   90.00
_cell.angle_gamma   90.00
#
_symmetry.space_group_name_H-M   'P 1'
#
loop_
_entity.id
_entity.type
_entity.pdbx_description
1 polymer ?
#
loop_
_entity_poly.entity_id
_entity_poly.type
_entity_poly.pdbx_seq_one_letter_code
_entity_poly.pdbx_strand_id
1 'polypeptide(L)'
;DSVLPGFRYVLTVAIVLFAFSTMISWSYYGLQSWKYLFGRSKAADLSYKVLFCLFVIVGAAASLDAVIRFSDAMILALVFPNMFGLLLLFPKVRHELNRYISAAKQSS
;
A
#
# COMPACT_ATOMS: atom_id res chain seq x y z
N ASP A 1 11.55 32.15 -5.07
CA ASP A 1 11.83 32.16 -3.62
C ASP A 1 12.42 30.84 -3.17
N SER A 2 13.71 30.80 -2.82
CA SER A 2 14.36 29.62 -2.23
C SER A 2 14.76 29.99 -0.80
N VAL A 3 14.04 29.47 0.19
CA VAL A 3 14.13 29.95 1.58
C VAL A 3 15.46 29.64 2.27
N LEU A 4 16.33 28.77 1.72
CA LEU A 4 17.69 28.49 2.22
C LEU A 4 18.61 28.01 1.06
N PRO A 5 19.84 28.55 0.89
CA PRO A 5 20.81 28.02 -0.06
C PRO A 5 21.18 26.56 0.31
N GLY A 6 21.06 25.64 -0.64
CA GLY A 6 21.35 24.20 -0.42
C GLY A 6 20.16 23.33 0.01
N PHE A 7 19.00 23.91 0.35
CA PHE A 7 17.80 23.16 0.74
C PHE A 7 17.34 22.15 -0.34
N ARG A 8 17.57 22.47 -1.62
CA ARG A 8 17.24 21.59 -2.75
C ARG A 8 17.95 20.23 -2.66
N TYR A 9 19.22 20.19 -2.25
CA TYR A 9 19.96 18.93 -2.13
C TYR A 9 19.43 18.09 -0.98
N VAL A 10 19.17 18.71 0.17
CA VAL A 10 18.57 18.04 1.34
C VAL A 10 17.20 17.48 0.99
N LEU A 11 16.36 18.27 0.31
CA LEU A 11 15.03 17.85 -0.13
C LEU A 11 15.11 16.65 -1.09
N THR A 12 16.02 16.68 -2.07
CA THR A 12 16.21 15.54 -2.98
C THR A 12 16.61 14.27 -2.23
N VAL A 13 17.57 14.37 -1.30
CA VAL A 13 18.00 13.21 -0.48
C VAL A 13 16.83 12.69 0.36
N ALA A 14 16.07 13.58 1.00
CA ALA A 14 14.90 13.20 1.79
C ALA A 14 13.84 12.47 0.95
N ILE A 15 13.51 12.97 -0.24
CA ILE A 15 12.55 12.34 -1.15
C ILE A 15 13.05 10.97 -1.62
N VAL A 16 14.33 10.85 -1.97
CA VAL A 16 14.93 9.57 -2.39
C VAL A 16 14.86 8.54 -1.27
N LEU A 17 15.25 8.91 -0.04
CA LEU A 17 15.16 8.03 1.12
C LEU A 17 13.71 7.62 1.43
N PHE A 18 12.78 8.56 1.33
CA PHE A 18 11.35 8.29 1.51
C PHE A 18 10.80 7.32 0.45
N ALA A 19 11.18 7.52 -0.82
CA ALA A 19 10.81 6.63 -1.92
C ALA A 19 11.35 5.20 -1.71
N PHE A 20 12.61 5.06 -1.29
CA PHE A 20 13.19 3.76 -0.96
C PHE A 20 12.48 3.08 0.20
N SER A 21 12.21 3.79 1.29
CA SER A 21 11.49 3.26 2.44
C SER A 21 10.10 2.75 2.03
N THR A 22 9.38 3.56 1.24
CA THR A 22 8.06 3.21 0.70
C THR A 22 8.15 1.93 -0.14
N MET A 23 9.07 1.85 -1.10
CA MET A 23 9.25 0.66 -1.94
C MET A 23 9.52 -0.61 -1.13
N ILE A 24 10.34 -0.54 -0.07
CA ILE A 24 10.64 -1.69 0.79
C ILE A 24 9.39 -2.16 1.53
N SER A 25 8.63 -1.24 2.14
CA SER A 25 7.39 -1.57 2.85
C SER A 25 6.37 -2.22 1.91
N TRP A 26 6.11 -1.63 0.75
CA TRP A 26 5.17 -2.19 -0.22
C TRP A 26 5.63 -3.52 -0.80
N SER A 27 6.94 -3.69 -1.04
CA SER A 27 7.51 -4.97 -1.48
C SER A 27 7.25 -6.07 -0.45
N TYR A 28 7.47 -5.79 0.84
CA TYR A 28 7.23 -6.74 1.92
C TYR A 28 5.75 -7.13 2.04
N TYR A 29 4.85 -6.14 2.06
CA TYR A 29 3.41 -6.41 2.12
C TYR A 29 2.94 -7.23 0.91
N GLY A 30 3.37 -6.88 -0.30
CA GLY A 30 2.99 -7.63 -1.50
C GLY A 30 3.56 -9.05 -1.51
N LEU A 31 4.77 -9.29 -0.99
CA LEU A 31 5.31 -10.65 -0.85
C LEU A 31 4.48 -11.49 0.12
N GLN A 32 3.99 -10.90 1.22
CA GLN A 32 3.11 -11.60 2.13
C GLN A 32 1.75 -11.90 1.51
N SER A 33 1.16 -10.95 0.78
CA SER A 33 -0.06 -11.17 0.01
C SER A 33 0.12 -12.27 -1.04
N TRP A 34 1.28 -12.29 -1.73
CA TRP A 34 1.61 -13.32 -2.72
C TRP A 34 1.75 -14.70 -2.09
N LYS A 35 2.43 -14.79 -0.94
CA LYS A 35 2.55 -16.04 -0.15
C LYS A 35 1.21 -16.52 0.39
N TYR A 36 0.30 -15.60 0.73
CA TYR A 36 -1.05 -15.94 1.15
C TYR A 36 -1.87 -16.52 -0.01
N LEU A 37 -1.74 -15.96 -1.22
CA LEU A 37 -2.53 -16.37 -2.38
C LEU A 37 -2.00 -17.65 -3.06
N PHE A 38 -0.68 -17.79 -3.19
CA PHE A 38 -0.03 -18.88 -3.95
C PHE A 38 0.74 -19.88 -3.07
N GLY A 39 0.74 -19.70 -1.75
CA GLY A 39 1.43 -20.56 -0.80
C GLY A 39 2.91 -20.21 -0.60
N ARG A 40 3.55 -20.92 0.34
CA ARG A 40 4.93 -20.66 0.80
C ARG A 40 5.98 -21.52 0.06
N SER A 41 6.03 -21.44 -1.27
CA SER A 41 7.05 -22.13 -2.06
C SER A 41 8.23 -21.21 -2.41
N LYS A 42 9.43 -21.77 -2.60
CA LYS A 42 10.60 -21.02 -3.10
C LYS A 42 10.34 -20.42 -4.49
N ALA A 43 9.57 -21.11 -5.33
CA ALA A 43 9.17 -20.62 -6.65
C ALA A 43 8.25 -19.39 -6.55
N ALA A 44 7.29 -19.38 -5.61
CA ALA A 44 6.43 -18.22 -5.38
C ALA A 44 7.23 -16.99 -4.91
N ASP A 45 8.20 -17.18 -4.01
CA ASP A 45 9.09 -16.10 -3.55
C ASP A 45 9.94 -15.51 -4.67
N LEU A 46 10.53 -16.37 -5.52
CA LEU A 46 11.33 -15.95 -6.66
C LEU A 46 10.47 -15.24 -7.72
N SER A 47 9.27 -15.76 -8.01
CA SER A 47 8.35 -15.16 -8.98
C SER A 47 7.97 -13.72 -8.59
N TYR A 48 7.67 -13.49 -7.31
CA TYR A 48 7.34 -12.16 -6.82
C TYR A 48 8.52 -11.18 -6.92
N LYS A 49 9.74 -11.63 -6.55
CA LYS A 49 10.94 -10.80 -6.66
C LYS A 49 11.24 -10.40 -8.10
N VAL A 50 11.11 -11.34 -9.04
CA VAL A 50 11.29 -11.06 -10.49
C VAL A 50 10.24 -10.08 -10.96
N LEU A 51 8.96 -10.32 -10.65
CA LEU A 51 7.85 -9.44 -11.00
C LEU A 51 8.08 -8.01 -10.46
N PHE A 52 8.43 -7.89 -9.18
CA PHE A 52 8.69 -6.61 -8.54
C PHE A 52 9.84 -5.85 -9.22
N CYS A 53 10.94 -6.53 -9.52
CA CYS A 53 12.08 -5.92 -10.22
C CYS A 53 11.68 -5.41 -11.63
N LEU A 54 10.90 -6.21 -12.38
CA LEU A 54 10.40 -5.79 -13.69
C LEU A 54 9.52 -4.55 -13.60
N PHE A 55 8.61 -4.49 -12.63
CA PHE A 55 7.77 -3.31 -12.41
C PHE A 55 8.57 -2.08 -12.02
N VAL A 56 9.66 -2.22 -11.27
CA VAL A 56 10.57 -1.09 -10.95
C VAL A 56 11.23 -0.55 -12.22
N ILE A 57 11.72 -1.42 -13.11
CA ILE A 57 12.34 -1.00 -14.38
C ILE A 57 11.32 -0.30 -15.27
N VAL A 58 10.12 -0.87 -15.41
CA VAL A 58 9.03 -0.28 -16.19
C VAL A 58 8.59 1.07 -15.59
N GLY A 59 8.45 1.15 -14.27
CA GLY A 59 8.09 2.38 -13.57
C GLY A 59 9.13 3.48 -13.71
N ALA A 60 10.42 3.13 -13.73
CA ALA A 60 11.51 4.07 -13.98
C ALA A 60 11.56 4.57 -15.43
N ALA A 61 11.08 3.78 -16.39
CA ALA A 61 11.01 4.15 -17.81
C ALA A 61 9.70 4.86 -18.20
N ALA A 62 8.66 4.77 -17.36
CA ALA A 62 7.35 5.36 -17.61
C ALA A 62 7.34 6.89 -17.38
N SER A 63 6.47 7.60 -18.09
CA SER A 63 6.27 9.03 -17.85
C SER A 63 5.47 9.27 -16.56
N LEU A 64 5.70 10.41 -15.90
CA LEU A 64 5.00 10.77 -14.67
C LEU A 64 3.47 10.76 -14.84
N ASP A 65 2.96 11.27 -15.96
CA ASP A 65 1.53 11.27 -16.27
C ASP A 65 0.95 9.85 -16.36
N ALA A 66 1.66 8.93 -17.02
CA ALA A 66 1.24 7.54 -17.11
C ALA A 66 1.21 6.86 -15.73
N VAL A 67 2.21 7.13 -14.88
CA VAL A 67 2.29 6.59 -13.51
C VAL A 67 1.14 7.11 -12.64
N ILE A 68 0.81 8.40 -12.72
CA ILE A 68 -0.30 9.00 -11.98
C ILE A 68 -1.62 8.37 -12.41
N ARG A 69 -1.90 8.33 -13.72
CA ARG A 69 -3.15 7.75 -14.25
C ARG A 69 -3.31 6.27 -13.92
N PHE A 70 -2.22 5.51 -13.95
CA PHE A 70 -2.22 4.12 -13.53
C PHE A 70 -2.51 3.97 -12.03
N SER A 71 -1.91 4.82 -11.20
CA SER A 71 -2.12 4.83 -9.74
C SER A 71 -3.58 5.15 -9.38
N ASP A 72 -4.18 6.14 -10.05
CA ASP A 72 -5.59 6.48 -9.86
C ASP A 72 -6.50 5.29 -10.21
N ALA A 73 -6.24 4.62 -11.32
CA ALA A 73 -7.00 3.43 -11.72
C ALA A 73 -6.89 2.29 -10.68
N MET A 74 -5.69 2.06 -10.12
CA MET A 74 -5.48 1.06 -9.07
C MET A 74 -6.21 1.42 -7.76
N ILE A 75 -6.17 2.69 -7.34
CA ILE A 75 -6.87 3.15 -6.14
C ILE A 75 -8.38 2.95 -6.31
N LEU A 76 -8.94 3.31 -7.47
CA LEU A 76 -10.34 3.06 -7.77
C LEU A 76 -10.67 1.57 -7.71
N ALA A 77 -9.86 0.73 -8.35
CA ALA A 77 -10.05 -0.73 -8.34
C ALA A 77 -10.02 -1.33 -6.92
N LEU A 78 -9.24 -0.75 -5.99
CA LEU A 78 -9.20 -1.17 -4.59
C LEU A 78 -10.41 -0.64 -3.79
N VAL A 79 -10.78 0.62 -3.99
CA VAL A 79 -11.83 1.31 -3.22
C VAL A 79 -13.20 0.72 -3.51
N PHE A 80 -13.53 0.43 -4.77
CA PHE A 80 -14.83 -0.13 -5.15
C PHE A 80 -15.22 -1.42 -4.38
N PRO A 81 -14.43 -2.49 -4.41
CA PRO A 81 -14.76 -3.73 -3.69
C PRO A 81 -14.72 -3.54 -2.17
N ASN A 82 -13.79 -2.74 -1.65
CA ASN A 82 -13.74 -2.46 -0.20
C ASN A 82 -15.00 -1.72 0.27
N MET A 83 -15.43 -0.69 -0.46
CA MET A 83 -16.60 0.09 -0.09
C MET A 83 -17.87 -0.77 -0.17
N PHE A 84 -18.00 -1.62 -1.18
CA PHE A 84 -19.09 -2.58 -1.26
C PHE A 84 -19.08 -3.57 -0.09
N GLY A 85 -17.92 -4.14 0.24
CA GLY A 85 -17.76 -5.04 1.38
C GLY A 85 -18.11 -4.37 2.72
N LEU A 86 -17.68 -3.12 2.92
CA LEU A 86 -18.01 -2.34 4.12
C LEU A 86 -19.51 -2.11 4.25
N LEU A 87 -20.22 -1.81 3.16
CA LEU A 87 -21.68 -1.65 3.20
C LEU A 87 -22.38 -2.95 3.61
N LEU A 88 -21.91 -4.10 3.13
CA LEU A 88 -22.43 -5.41 3.53
C LEU A 88 -22.09 -5.76 4.99
N LEU A 89 -20.88 -5.43 5.45
CA LEU A 89 -20.41 -5.74 6.80
C LEU A 89 -20.88 -4.71 7.85
N PHE A 90 -21.33 -3.53 7.43
CA PHE A 90 -21.78 -2.44 8.29
C PHE A 90 -22.71 -2.88 9.44
N PRO A 91 -23.80 -3.64 9.22
CA PRO A 91 -24.67 -4.08 10.31
C PRO A 91 -23.95 -4.99 11.32
N LYS A 92 -23.05 -5.85 10.85
CA LYS A 92 -22.28 -6.77 11.69
C LYS A 92 -21.26 -6.02 12.54
N VAL A 93 -20.53 -5.08 11.94
CA VAL A 93 -19.57 -4.22 12.66
C VAL A 93 -20.27 -3.38 13.71
N ARG A 94 -21.45 -2.82 13.40
CA ARG A 94 -22.25 -2.05 14.37
C ARG A 94 -22.66 -2.91 15.57
N HIS A 95 -23.07 -4.15 15.34
CA HIS A 95 -23.43 -5.07 16.42
C HIS A 95 -22.23 -5.39 17.32
N GLU A 96 -21.09 -5.73 16.71
CA GLU A 96 -19.85 -6.02 17.44
C GLU A 96 -19.36 -4.80 18.23
N LEU A 97 -19.35 -3.61 17.63
CA LEU A 97 -18.94 -2.38 18.30
C LEU A 97 -19.80 -2.11 19.55
N ASN A 98 -21.11 -2.27 19.46
CA ASN A 98 -22.00 -2.12 20.61
C ASN A 98 -21.67 -3.13 21.71
N ARG A 99 -21.40 -4.39 21.36
CA ARG A 99 -20.96 -5.43 22.31
C ARG A 99 -19.67 -5.05 23.01
N TYR A 100 -18.66 -4.56 22.28
CA TYR A 100 -17.39 -4.09 22.84
C TYR A 100 -17.58 -2.91 23.80
N ILE A 101 -18.39 -1.91 23.43
CA ILE A 101 -18.65 -0.74 24.28
C ILE A 101 -19.40 -1.14 25.55
N SER A 102 -20.39 -2.02 25.44
CA SER A 102 -21.12 -2.54 26.61
C SER A 102 -20.20 -3.31 27.56
N ALA A 103 -19.31 -4.16 27.03
CA ALA A 103 -18.33 -4.89 27.83
C ALA A 103 -17.35 -3.93 28.53
N ALA A 104 -16.83 -2.92 27.82
CA ALA A 104 -15.91 -1.94 28.37
C ALA A 104 -16.52 -1.09 29.50
N LYS A 105 -17.83 -0.79 29.43
CA LYS A 105 -18.57 -0.09 30.49
C LYS A 105 -18.86 -0.95 31.72
N GLN A 106 -18.93 -2.27 31.56
CA GLN A 106 -19.15 -3.21 32.68
C GLN A 106 -17.87 -3.44 33.50
N SER A 107 -16.70 -3.22 32.89
CA SER A 107 -15.38 -3.37 33.51
C SER A 107 -14.76 -2.07 34.03
N SER A 108 -15.48 -0.94 33.96
CA SER A 108 -15.18 0.31 34.69
C SER A 108 -16.19 0.50 35.80
#